data_AF-A0A354U9W7-F1
#
_entry.id   AF-A0A354U9W7-F1
#
_cell.length_a   1.000
_cell.length_b   1.000
_cell.length_c   1.000
_cell.angle_alpha   90.00
_cell.angle_beta   90.00
_cell.angle_gamma   90.00
#
_symmetry.space_group_name_H-M   'P 1'
#
loop_
_entity.id
_entity.type
_entity.pdbx_description
1 polymer ?
#
loop_
_entity_poly.entity_id
_entity_poly.type
_entity_poly.pdbx_seq_one_letter_code
_entity_poly.pdbx_strand_id
1 'polypeptide(L)'
;LLLCVATMILAENAVYSDETFYSELDIGDMQLMVRSGQFRFSLKNGAKGLPAVYALNLNGSRERQVPVVLKDGVLQFSLDTSKFEYGTPYFEVVYP
;
A
#
# COMPACT_ATOMS: atom_id res chain seq x y z
N LEU A 1 1.68 -5.02 -12.56
CA LEU A 1 0.56 -4.18 -12.09
C LEU A 1 0.98 -3.53 -10.78
N LEU A 2 0.76 -2.23 -10.62
CA LEU A 2 1.04 -1.51 -9.36
C LEU A 2 -0.26 -1.38 -8.56
N LEU A 3 -0.26 -1.87 -7.33
CA LEU A 3 -1.31 -1.67 -6.35
C LEU A 3 -0.85 -0.58 -5.38
N CYS A 4 -1.68 0.46 -5.22
CA CYS A 4 -1.49 1.51 -4.22
C CYS A 4 -2.57 1.41 -3.16
N VAL A 5 -2.15 1.29 -1.90
CA VAL A 5 -3.02 1.34 -0.73
C VAL A 5 -2.87 2.72 -0.10
N ALA A 6 -3.65 3.67 -0.61
CA ALA A 6 -3.69 5.03 -0.09
C ALA A 6 -4.47 5.07 1.23
N THR A 7 -3.73 5.07 2.33
CA THR A 7 -4.23 5.42 3.66
C THR A 7 -3.83 6.86 3.96
N MET A 8 -4.45 7.47 4.96
CA MET A 8 -4.15 8.84 5.35
C MET A 8 -2.68 8.98 5.80
N ILE A 9 -2.00 10.00 5.28
CA ILE A 9 -0.64 10.40 5.65
C ILE A 9 -0.70 11.88 6.00
N LEU A 10 -0.56 12.22 7.29
CA LEU A 10 -0.63 13.60 7.77
C LEU A 10 0.41 13.80 8.88
N ALA A 11 0.91 15.02 9.00
CA ALA A 11 1.63 15.44 10.19
C ALA A 11 0.63 15.70 11.32
N GLU A 12 1.03 15.41 12.56
CA GLU A 12 0.25 15.84 13.71
C GLU A 12 0.23 17.37 13.77
N ASN A 13 -0.91 17.95 14.16
CA ASN A 13 -1.19 19.39 14.18
C ASN A 13 -1.20 20.12 12.83
N ALA A 14 -1.11 19.42 11.70
CA ALA A 14 -1.34 20.03 10.39
C ALA A 14 -2.75 20.62 10.31
N VAL A 15 -2.88 21.81 9.71
CA VAL A 15 -4.15 22.53 9.56
C VAL A 15 -4.50 22.61 8.08
N TYR A 16 -5.73 22.24 7.75
CA TYR A 16 -6.24 22.27 6.38
C TYR A 16 -7.44 23.22 6.25
N SER A 17 -7.69 23.68 5.02
CA SER A 17 -8.79 24.61 4.70
C SER A 17 -10.17 24.08 5.07
N ASP A 18 -10.34 22.75 5.06
CA ASP A 18 -11.60 22.06 5.29
C ASP A 18 -11.38 20.56 5.59
N GLU A 19 -12.47 19.86 5.91
CA GLU A 19 -12.48 18.41 6.22
C GLU A 19 -12.13 17.50 5.03
N THR A 20 -12.04 18.06 3.82
CA THR A 20 -11.62 17.31 2.62
C THR A 20 -10.11 17.40 2.38
N PHE A 21 -9.38 18.13 3.23
CA PHE A 21 -7.93 18.33 3.12
C PHE A 21 -7.53 19.03 1.80
N TYR A 22 -8.35 19.98 1.31
CA TYR A 22 -8.13 20.60 0.00
C TYR A 22 -6.83 21.42 -0.10
N SER A 23 -6.53 22.23 0.90
CA SER A 23 -5.28 23.01 0.98
C SER A 23 -4.69 22.96 2.38
N GLU A 24 -3.41 22.64 2.48
CA GLU A 24 -2.65 22.69 3.73
C GLU A 24 -2.29 24.15 4.05
N LEU A 25 -2.81 24.65 5.17
CA LEU A 25 -2.58 26.01 5.66
C LEU A 25 -1.39 26.06 6.63
N ASP A 26 -1.18 24.98 7.37
CA ASP A 26 -0.06 24.77 8.27
C ASP A 26 0.39 23.32 8.17
N ILE A 27 1.69 23.11 7.98
CA ILE A 27 2.32 21.79 7.78
C ILE A 27 2.45 20.99 9.08
N GLY A 28 2.13 21.59 10.24
CA GLY A 28 2.29 20.97 11.55
C GLY A 28 3.75 20.92 12.02
N ASP A 29 3.97 20.31 13.18
CA ASP A 29 5.26 20.32 13.87
C ASP A 29 5.84 18.92 14.13
N MET A 30 5.09 17.86 13.86
CA MET A 30 5.51 16.48 14.07
C MET A 30 5.78 15.71 12.78
N GLN A 31 6.44 14.56 12.91
CA GLN A 31 6.73 13.67 11.78
C GLN A 31 5.43 13.12 11.16
N LEU A 32 5.45 12.92 9.85
CA LEU A 32 4.34 12.33 9.10
C LEU A 32 4.02 10.93 9.62
N MET A 33 2.75 10.69 9.95
CA MET A 33 2.25 9.36 10.28
C MET A 33 1.45 8.78 9.12
N VAL A 34 1.82 7.57 8.72
CA VAL A 34 1.03 6.76 7.76
C VAL A 34 0.10 5.86 8.56
N ARG A 35 -1.21 5.96 8.34
CA ARG A 35 -2.17 5.11 9.03
C ARG A 35 -2.07 3.66 8.53
N SER A 36 -1.75 2.73 9.42
CA SER A 36 -1.74 1.30 9.06
C SER A 36 -3.15 0.74 8.86
N GLY A 37 -3.27 -0.31 8.03
CA GLY A 37 -4.51 -1.01 7.80
C GLY A 37 -4.29 -2.48 7.41
N GLN A 38 -5.37 -3.26 7.50
CA GLN A 38 -5.40 -4.64 7.06
C GLN A 38 -6.34 -4.79 5.86
N PHE A 39 -5.87 -5.40 4.80
CA PHE A 39 -6.54 -5.46 3.51
C PHE A 39 -6.52 -6.88 2.96
N ARG A 40 -7.60 -7.27 2.28
CA ARG A 40 -7.71 -8.54 1.56
C ARG A 40 -7.97 -8.24 0.09
N PHE A 41 -7.14 -8.77 -0.79
CA PHE A 41 -7.22 -8.56 -2.23
C PHE A 41 -7.61 -9.86 -2.93
N SER A 42 -8.45 -9.70 -3.94
CA SER A 42 -8.85 -10.76 -4.86
C SER A 42 -8.83 -10.17 -6.26
N LEU A 43 -7.83 -10.55 -7.06
CA LEU A 43 -7.59 -9.99 -8.38
C LEU A 43 -7.77 -11.09 -9.44
N LYS A 44 -8.81 -10.95 -10.27
CA LYS A 44 -8.97 -11.78 -11.46
C LYS A 44 -8.05 -11.25 -12.54
N ASN A 45 -7.20 -12.12 -13.08
CA ASN A 45 -6.25 -11.78 -14.12
C ASN A 45 -6.19 -12.94 -15.14
N GLY A 46 -6.00 -12.63 -16.42
CA GLY A 46 -5.95 -13.61 -17.51
C GLY A 46 -4.58 -14.27 -17.74
N ALA A 47 -3.53 -13.85 -17.03
CA ALA A 47 -2.19 -14.43 -17.16
C ALA A 47 -2.11 -15.85 -16.57
N LYS A 48 -1.28 -16.69 -17.19
CA LYS A 48 -1.05 -18.08 -16.75
C LYS A 48 0.09 -18.13 -15.73
N GLY A 49 -0.11 -18.91 -14.66
CA GLY A 49 0.89 -19.13 -13.61
C GLY A 49 0.68 -18.25 -12.37
N LEU A 50 1.42 -18.55 -11.31
CA LEU A 50 1.31 -17.89 -10.00
C LEU A 50 2.05 -16.54 -10.04
N PRO A 51 1.35 -15.39 -9.93
CA PRO A 51 2.00 -14.09 -9.83
C PRO A 51 2.77 -13.97 -8.51
N ALA A 52 3.77 -13.09 -8.48
CA ALA A 52 4.43 -12.67 -7.24
C ALA A 52 3.94 -11.28 -6.83
N VAL A 53 3.86 -11.01 -5.53
CA VAL A 53 3.53 -9.69 -5.00
C VAL A 53 4.66 -9.23 -4.10
N TYR A 54 5.09 -7.98 -4.26
CA TYR A 54 6.17 -7.38 -3.47
C TYR A 54 5.72 -6.08 -2.83
N ALA A 55 6.06 -5.87 -1.56
CA ALA A 55 6.07 -4.55 -0.96
C ALA A 55 7.26 -3.75 -1.51
N LEU A 56 7.04 -2.48 -1.83
CA LEU A 56 8.08 -1.60 -2.37
C LEU A 56 8.49 -0.56 -1.35
N ASN A 57 9.78 -0.28 -1.26
CA ASN A 57 10.28 0.94 -0.64
C ASN A 57 9.87 2.17 -1.46
N LEU A 58 9.93 3.37 -0.85
CA LEU A 58 9.58 4.62 -1.56
C LEU A 58 10.52 4.95 -2.73
N ASN A 59 11.72 4.35 -2.79
CA ASN A 59 12.62 4.44 -3.94
C ASN A 59 12.30 3.42 -5.05
N GLY A 60 11.23 2.62 -4.91
CA GLY A 60 10.79 1.61 -5.88
C GLY A 60 11.51 0.26 -5.77
N SER A 61 12.51 0.11 -4.91
CA SER A 61 13.13 -1.20 -4.66
C SER A 61 12.17 -2.14 -3.92
N ARG A 62 12.29 -3.45 -4.17
CA ARG A 62 11.48 -4.46 -3.46
C ARG A 62 12.03 -4.66 -2.05
N GLU A 63 11.17 -4.51 -1.06
CA GLU A 63 11.48 -4.80 0.35
C GLU A 63 11.30 -6.30 0.63
N ARG A 64 10.08 -6.79 0.40
CA ARG A 64 9.66 -8.15 0.78
C ARG A 64 8.65 -8.71 -0.19
N GLN A 65 8.72 -10.02 -0.45
CA GLN A 65 7.65 -10.74 -1.14
C GLN A 65 6.49 -11.07 -0.19
N VAL A 66 5.27 -10.77 -0.63
CA VAL A 66 4.03 -11.06 0.09
C VAL A 66 3.55 -12.47 -0.28
N PRO A 67 3.18 -13.31 0.70
CA PRO A 67 2.58 -14.61 0.44
C PRO A 67 1.27 -14.48 -0.35
N VAL A 68 1.15 -15.25 -1.42
CA VAL A 68 -0.02 -15.22 -2.30
C VAL A 68 -0.50 -16.61 -2.64
N VAL A 69 -1.77 -16.72 -3.01
CA VAL A 69 -2.39 -17.95 -3.51
C VAL A 69 -3.10 -17.66 -4.82
N LEU A 70 -2.99 -18.57 -5.78
CA LEU A 70 -3.82 -18.56 -6.98
C LEU A 70 -4.87 -19.66 -6.84
N LYS A 71 -6.14 -19.27 -6.74
CA LYS A 71 -7.27 -20.20 -6.65
C LYS A 71 -8.24 -19.91 -7.79
N ASP A 72 -8.55 -20.93 -8.59
CA ASP A 72 -9.49 -20.83 -9.72
C ASP A 72 -9.18 -19.66 -10.68
N GLY A 73 -7.88 -19.40 -10.90
CA GLY A 73 -7.41 -18.28 -11.75
C GLY A 73 -7.52 -16.89 -11.11
N VAL A 74 -7.82 -16.81 -9.81
CA VAL A 74 -7.91 -15.57 -9.05
C VAL A 74 -6.75 -15.48 -8.06
N LEU A 75 -5.96 -14.40 -8.17
CA LEU A 75 -4.87 -14.11 -7.24
C LEU A 75 -5.46 -13.57 -5.93
N GLN A 76 -5.09 -14.17 -4.81
CA GLN A 76 -5.52 -13.78 -3.48
C GLN A 76 -4.33 -13.54 -2.56
N PHE A 77 -4.37 -12.44 -1.81
CA PHE A 77 -3.38 -12.11 -0.80
C PHE A 77 -3.94 -11.13 0.23
N SER A 78 -3.29 -11.06 1.39
CA SER A 78 -3.64 -10.13 2.45
C SER A 78 -2.44 -9.26 2.78
N LEU A 79 -2.70 -7.99 3.09
CA LEU A 79 -1.70 -7.05 3.56
C LEU A 79 -2.06 -6.60 4.97
N ASP A 80 -1.06 -6.57 5.84
CA ASP A 80 -1.13 -5.91 7.14
C ASP A 80 0.00 -4.89 7.15
N THR A 81 -0.34 -3.63 6.88
CA THR A 81 0.69 -2.63 6.60
C THR A 81 1.49 -2.25 7.84
N SER A 82 1.07 -2.66 9.03
CA SER A 82 1.82 -2.51 10.27
C SER A 82 3.03 -3.45 10.41
N LYS A 83 3.16 -4.45 9.52
CA LYS A 83 4.19 -5.52 9.59
C LYS A 83 5.38 -5.33 8.64
N PHE A 84 5.41 -4.24 7.88
CA PHE A 84 6.53 -3.88 7.02
C PHE A 84 7.54 -3.05 7.82
N GLU A 85 8.84 -3.21 7.52
CA GLU A 85 9.90 -2.53 8.26
C GLU A 85 9.82 -1.01 8.07
N TYR A 86 9.54 -0.62 6.83
CA TYR A 86 9.22 0.74 6.45
C TYR A 86 7.79 0.74 5.92
N GLY A 87 6.90 1.51 6.56
CA GLY A 87 5.52 1.63 6.09
C GLY A 87 5.49 2.04 4.61
N THR A 88 4.72 1.31 3.80
CA THR A 88 4.63 1.57 2.36
C THR A 88 3.19 1.52 1.83
N PRO A 89 2.82 2.44 0.92
CA PRO A 89 1.57 2.35 0.19
C PRO A 89 1.69 1.52 -1.10
N TYR A 90 2.90 1.15 -1.55
CA TYR A 90 3.13 0.62 -2.89
C TYR A 90 3.43 -0.88 -2.89
N PHE A 91 2.69 -1.61 -3.75
CA PHE A 91 2.83 -3.05 -3.92
C PHE A 91 2.89 -3.42 -5.40
N GLU A 92 3.91 -4.16 -5.80
CA GLU A 92 4.08 -4.62 -7.18
C GLU A 92 3.53 -6.03 -7.34
N VAL A 93 2.61 -6.22 -8.28
CA VAL A 93 2.16 -7.54 -8.75
C VAL A 93 2.88 -7.86 -10.06
N VAL A 94 3.71 -8.90 -10.04
CA VAL A 94 4.53 -9.37 -11.16
C VAL A 94 3.91 -10.66 -11.70
N TYR A 95 3.58 -10.67 -12.99
CA TYR A 95 3.07 -11.85 -13.67
C TYR A 95 4.22 -12.66 -14.31
N PRO A 96 4.08 -13.99 -14.42
CA PRO A 96 5.02 -14.83 -15.18
C PRO A 96 5.05 -14.51 -16.67
#